data_AF-A0A957THM2-F1
#
_entry.id   AF-A0A957THM2-F1
#
_cell.length_a   1.000
_cell.length_b   1.000
_cell.length_c   1.000
_cell.angle_alpha   90.00
_cell.angle_beta   90.00
_cell.angle_gamma   90.00
#
_symmetry.space_group_name_H-M   'P 1'
#
loop_
_entity.id
_entity.type
_entity.pdbx_description
1 polymer ?
#
loop_
_entity_poly.entity_id
_entity_poly.type
_entity_poly.pdbx_seq_one_letter_code
_entity_poly.pdbx_strand_id
1 'polypeptide(L)'
;ALVTETPFTLALMITLYVAVRIRERELQGIWAWCLLGVILAIAVLSRVAVIFFVPILLLWLYWSLRQEIKLPMLFIPLVMIGLALLPLTIRNYQLWGEFALSEAQFGHVFWNGNHPGHMGNFHPFKVFPIPEDVLTLNNDVLITNSLLRMAVANILADPWNFVMLTITRLRELFIFWPTSASTLQSNLLRVLSFGLIVPFALYGIAANLRRFGELAPIYLFFIIHVGVYAVTWTMVRYRVPLDPFFILFAAYTLTQFYGTLRGRRPAMLAPHQLAPLRPDEHL
;
A
#
# COMPACT_ATOMS: atom_id res chain seq x y z
N ALA A 1 -8.32 6.73 -16.14
CA ALA A 1 -7.21 7.01 -15.20
C ALA A 1 -6.79 5.77 -14.39
N LEU A 2 -6.41 4.68 -15.08
CA LEU A 2 -5.77 3.48 -14.49
C LEU A 2 -4.25 3.45 -14.74
N VAL A 3 -3.74 4.39 -15.53
CA VAL A 3 -2.41 4.35 -16.14
C VAL A 3 -1.29 4.36 -15.10
N THR A 4 -1.48 5.00 -13.95
CA THR A 4 -0.46 5.06 -12.88
C THR A 4 -0.55 3.92 -11.87
N GLU A 5 -1.67 3.19 -11.78
CA GLU A 5 -1.83 2.09 -10.83
C GLU A 5 -1.01 0.87 -11.25
N THR A 6 -0.91 0.59 -12.55
CA THR A 6 -0.12 -0.52 -13.09
C THR A 6 1.38 -0.39 -12.81
N PRO A 7 2.07 0.71 -13.19
CA PRO A 7 3.50 0.87 -12.88
C PRO A 7 3.75 0.94 -11.38
N PHE A 8 2.84 1.54 -10.62
CA PHE A 8 2.91 1.54 -9.16
C PHE A 8 2.86 0.11 -8.58
N THR A 9 1.87 -0.68 -8.99
CA THR A 9 1.68 -2.06 -8.53
C THR A 9 2.88 -2.92 -8.90
N LEU A 10 3.41 -2.77 -10.12
CA LEU A 10 4.62 -3.47 -10.55
C LEU A 10 5.84 -3.09 -9.69
N ALA A 11 6.09 -1.79 -9.49
CA ALA A 11 7.21 -1.33 -8.66
C ALA A 11 7.09 -1.84 -7.21
N LEU A 12 5.88 -1.89 -6.66
CA LEU A 12 5.61 -2.45 -5.34
C LEU A 12 5.90 -3.97 -5.29
N MET A 13 5.46 -4.74 -6.29
CA MET A 13 5.73 -6.17 -6.33
C MET A 13 7.24 -6.44 -6.44
N ILE A 14 7.96 -5.68 -7.27
CA ILE A 14 9.42 -5.79 -7.38
C ILE A 14 10.09 -5.35 -6.07
N THR A 15 9.59 -4.31 -5.39
CA THR A 15 10.09 -3.88 -4.07
C THR A 15 10.04 -5.04 -3.07
N LEU A 16 8.88 -5.70 -2.95
CA LEU A 16 8.72 -6.80 -2.01
C LEU A 16 9.55 -8.02 -2.41
N TYR A 17 9.63 -8.32 -3.71
CA TYR A 17 10.50 -9.37 -4.22
C TYR A 17 11.98 -9.13 -3.88
N VAL A 18 12.50 -7.93 -4.16
CA VAL A 18 13.88 -7.56 -3.81
C VAL A 18 14.10 -7.58 -2.31
N ALA A 19 13.15 -7.10 -1.51
CA ALA A 19 13.25 -7.14 -0.05
C ALA A 19 13.34 -8.59 0.48
N VAL A 20 12.56 -9.52 -0.08
CA VAL A 20 12.65 -10.95 0.26
C VAL A 20 14.01 -11.53 -0.15
N ARG A 21 14.48 -11.26 -1.37
CA ARG A 21 15.80 -11.72 -1.85
C ARG A 21 16.97 -11.18 -1.02
N ILE A 22 16.86 -9.94 -0.49
CA ILE A 22 17.82 -9.37 0.44
C ILE A 22 17.79 -10.12 1.78
N ARG A 23 16.59 -10.39 2.31
CA ARG A 23 16.40 -11.14 3.56
C ARG A 23 16.93 -12.58 3.46
N GLU A 24 16.67 -13.25 2.34
CA GLU A 24 17.14 -14.61 2.05
C GLU A 24 18.62 -14.67 1.67
N ARG A 25 19.31 -13.51 1.65
CA ARG A 25 20.74 -13.37 1.33
C ARG A 25 21.10 -13.79 -0.10
N GLU A 26 20.13 -13.85 -0.99
CA GLU A 26 20.36 -14.13 -2.41
C GLU A 26 20.75 -12.86 -3.18
N LEU A 27 20.43 -11.68 -2.65
CA LEU A 27 20.95 -10.39 -3.08
C LEU A 27 21.68 -9.72 -1.90
N GLN A 28 22.97 -9.42 -2.08
CA GLN A 28 23.83 -8.93 -1.01
C GLN A 28 24.62 -7.68 -1.42
N GLY A 29 25.25 -7.05 -0.41
CA GLY A 29 26.11 -5.88 -0.60
C GLY A 29 25.34 -4.59 -0.89
N ILE A 30 26.09 -3.50 -1.12
CA ILE A 30 25.53 -2.15 -1.31
C ILE A 30 24.60 -2.06 -2.52
N TRP A 31 24.89 -2.80 -3.60
CA TRP A 31 24.09 -2.81 -4.82
C TRP A 31 22.65 -3.27 -4.60
N ALA A 32 22.42 -4.23 -3.69
CA ALA A 32 21.08 -4.70 -3.38
C ALA A 32 20.23 -3.60 -2.72
N TRP A 33 20.85 -2.81 -1.83
CA TRP A 33 20.20 -1.66 -1.18
C TRP A 33 19.99 -0.50 -2.15
N CYS A 34 20.92 -0.27 -3.07
CA CYS A 34 20.75 0.69 -4.14
C CYS A 34 19.57 0.29 -5.05
N LEU A 35 19.50 -0.98 -5.47
CA LEU A 35 18.40 -1.50 -6.28
C LEU A 35 17.05 -1.32 -5.56
N LEU A 36 16.97 -1.70 -4.28
CA LEU A 36 15.78 -1.46 -3.45
C LEU A 36 15.42 0.03 -3.40
N GLY A 37 16.40 0.90 -3.24
CA GLY A 37 16.23 2.36 -3.24
C GLY A 37 15.67 2.92 -4.55
N VAL A 38 16.20 2.49 -5.71
CA VAL A 38 15.67 2.88 -7.03
C VAL A 38 14.20 2.47 -7.16
N ILE A 39 13.88 1.22 -6.84
CA ILE A 39 12.53 0.69 -7.05
C ILE A 39 11.53 1.37 -6.08
N LEU A 40 11.93 1.58 -4.82
CA LEU A 40 11.13 2.35 -3.87
C LEU A 40 10.93 3.79 -4.32
N ALA A 41 11.95 4.45 -4.87
CA ALA A 41 11.83 5.79 -5.42
C ALA A 41 10.81 5.82 -6.58
N ILE A 42 10.84 4.84 -7.49
CA ILE A 42 9.84 4.70 -8.56
C ILE A 42 8.42 4.51 -7.98
N ALA A 43 8.29 3.67 -6.94
CA ALA A 43 7.01 3.43 -6.28
C ALA A 43 6.47 4.71 -5.62
N VAL A 44 7.30 5.46 -4.90
CA VAL A 44 6.94 6.72 -4.24
C VAL A 44 6.61 7.83 -5.25
N LEU A 45 7.38 7.94 -6.33
CA LEU A 45 7.08 8.88 -7.43
C LEU A 45 5.75 8.56 -8.12
N SER A 46 5.40 7.27 -8.21
CA SER A 46 4.11 6.84 -8.77
C SER A 46 2.95 7.11 -7.80
N ARG A 47 3.19 6.89 -6.50
CA ARG A 47 2.21 7.09 -5.42
C ARG A 47 2.91 7.49 -4.12
N VAL A 48 2.79 8.76 -3.74
CA VAL A 48 3.43 9.28 -2.51
C VAL A 48 2.96 8.56 -1.25
N ALA A 49 1.72 8.04 -1.23
CA ALA A 49 1.16 7.32 -0.08
C ALA A 49 2.03 6.13 0.39
N VAL A 50 2.84 5.53 -0.49
CA VAL A 50 3.74 4.42 -0.12
C VAL A 50 4.91 4.87 0.74
N ILE A 51 5.17 6.18 0.86
CA ILE A 51 6.17 6.70 1.79
C ILE A 51 5.92 6.25 3.23
N PHE A 52 4.65 6.02 3.63
CA PHE A 52 4.30 5.48 4.95
C PHE A 52 4.71 4.02 5.14
N PHE A 53 4.84 3.25 4.06
CA PHE A 53 5.28 1.85 4.09
C PHE A 53 6.81 1.73 4.14
N VAL A 54 7.55 2.66 3.52
CA VAL A 54 9.02 2.64 3.44
C VAL A 54 9.71 2.42 4.81
N PRO A 55 9.47 3.23 5.85
CA PRO A 55 10.17 3.05 7.14
C PRO A 55 9.84 1.69 7.76
N ILE A 56 8.62 1.21 7.62
CA ILE A 56 8.18 -0.08 8.17
C ILE A 56 8.87 -1.25 7.45
N LEU A 57 9.00 -1.18 6.12
CA LEU A 57 9.75 -2.15 5.34
C LEU A 57 11.24 -2.18 5.73
N LEU A 58 11.87 -1.01 5.83
CA LEU A 58 13.30 -0.90 6.18
C LEU A 58 13.57 -1.37 7.62
N LEU A 59 12.67 -1.07 8.56
CA LEU A 59 12.75 -1.58 9.94
C LEU A 59 12.58 -3.09 10.00
N TRP A 60 11.66 -3.67 9.21
CA TRP A 60 11.51 -5.12 9.11
C TRP A 60 12.78 -5.78 8.53
N LEU A 61 13.37 -5.20 7.47
CA LEU A 61 14.63 -5.69 6.91
C LEU A 61 15.78 -5.61 7.93
N TYR A 62 15.90 -4.47 8.62
CA TYR A 62 16.88 -4.31 9.69
C TYR A 62 16.71 -5.37 10.77
N TRP A 63 15.50 -5.53 11.31
CA TRP A 63 15.26 -6.51 12.37
C TRP A 63 15.55 -7.93 11.91
N SER A 64 15.21 -8.27 10.66
CA SER A 64 15.46 -9.58 10.06
C SER A 64 16.95 -9.86 9.83
N LEU A 65 17.77 -8.83 9.65
CA LEU A 65 19.19 -8.94 9.30
C LEU A 65 20.11 -8.24 10.33
N ARG A 66 19.63 -7.97 11.55
CA ARG A 66 20.33 -7.09 12.51
C ARG A 66 21.73 -7.57 12.94
N GLN A 67 22.00 -8.87 12.80
CA GLN A 67 23.32 -9.45 13.09
C GLN A 67 24.29 -9.31 11.92
N GLU A 68 23.79 -8.89 10.76
CA GLU A 68 24.44 -9.07 9.48
C GLU A 68 24.62 -7.77 8.69
N ILE A 69 23.76 -6.79 8.97
CA ILE A 69 23.81 -5.47 8.35
C ILE A 69 24.03 -4.40 9.40
N LYS A 70 24.72 -3.33 9.00
CA LYS A 70 24.91 -2.15 9.83
C LYS A 70 23.72 -1.20 9.66
N LEU A 71 23.29 -0.54 10.73
CA LEU A 71 22.19 0.44 10.70
C LEU A 71 22.31 1.49 9.58
N PRO A 72 23.52 1.99 9.21
CA PRO A 72 23.65 2.95 8.12
C PRO A 72 23.19 2.47 6.74
N MET A 73 23.08 1.16 6.51
CA MET A 73 22.58 0.61 5.25
C MET A 73 21.13 1.02 4.95
N LEU A 74 20.34 1.31 5.99
CA LEU A 74 18.97 1.79 5.85
C LEU A 74 18.89 3.18 5.21
N PHE A 75 19.96 3.98 5.29
CA PHE A 75 19.98 5.31 4.67
C PHE A 75 20.12 5.25 3.16
N ILE A 76 20.64 4.15 2.58
CA ILE A 76 20.84 4.07 1.12
C ILE A 76 19.49 4.22 0.38
N PRO A 77 18.43 3.43 0.65
CA PRO A 77 17.14 3.64 0.01
C PRO A 77 16.53 5.01 0.30
N LEU A 78 16.68 5.53 1.53
CA LEU A 78 16.13 6.83 1.92
C LEU A 78 16.76 7.99 1.15
N VAL A 79 18.09 7.96 0.98
CA VAL A 79 18.82 8.94 0.17
C VAL A 79 18.36 8.87 -1.28
N MET A 80 18.18 7.68 -1.84
CA MET A 80 17.72 7.54 -3.23
C MET A 80 16.31 8.06 -3.46
N ILE A 81 15.38 7.80 -2.52
CA ILE A 81 14.03 8.39 -2.55
C ILE A 81 14.13 9.91 -2.44
N GLY A 82 14.93 10.44 -1.51
CA GLY A 82 15.15 11.87 -1.35
C GLY A 82 15.69 12.54 -2.61
N LEU A 83 16.73 11.96 -3.21
CA LEU A 83 17.31 12.44 -4.48
C LEU A 83 16.32 12.39 -5.64
N ALA A 84 15.46 11.37 -5.69
CA ALA A 84 14.43 11.26 -6.73
C ALA A 84 13.30 12.30 -6.56
N LEU A 85 12.94 12.64 -5.32
CA LEU A 85 11.93 13.66 -5.03
C LEU A 85 12.47 15.09 -5.14
N LEU A 86 13.77 15.29 -4.91
CA LEU A 86 14.39 16.61 -4.80
C LEU A 86 14.11 17.53 -6.01
N PRO A 87 14.23 17.10 -7.29
CA PRO A 87 13.93 17.98 -8.42
C PRO A 87 12.48 18.44 -8.45
N LEU A 88 11.54 17.56 -8.07
CA LEU A 88 10.11 17.90 -7.99
C LEU A 88 9.87 18.89 -6.86
N THR A 89 10.43 18.64 -5.67
CA THR A 89 10.29 19.54 -4.53
C THR A 89 10.88 20.93 -4.81
N ILE A 90 12.04 21.01 -5.47
CA ILE A 90 12.66 22.29 -5.88
C ILE A 90 11.75 23.02 -6.87
N ARG A 91 11.27 22.33 -7.93
CA ARG A 91 10.34 22.90 -8.90
C ARG A 91 9.09 23.43 -8.22
N ASN A 92 8.51 22.65 -7.31
CA ASN A 92 7.30 23.02 -6.58
C ASN A 92 7.50 24.29 -5.75
N TYR A 93 8.61 24.37 -5.03
CA TYR A 93 8.96 25.54 -4.24
C TYR A 93 9.15 26.79 -5.12
N GLN A 94 9.81 26.64 -6.28
CA GLN A 94 9.99 27.74 -7.22
C GLN A 94 8.66 28.23 -7.84
N LEU A 95 7.69 27.33 -8.02
CA LEU A 95 6.38 27.67 -8.60
C LEU A 95 5.43 28.32 -7.60
N TRP A 96 5.34 27.76 -6.39
CA TRP A 96 4.33 28.19 -5.40
C TRP A 96 4.90 29.06 -4.27
N GLY A 97 6.22 29.21 -4.16
CA GLY A 97 6.88 29.90 -3.04
C GLY A 97 6.75 29.16 -1.70
N GLU A 98 6.18 27.96 -1.72
CA GLU A 98 5.79 27.19 -0.54
C GLU A 98 6.30 25.76 -0.68
N PHE A 99 6.63 25.13 0.46
CA PHE A 99 7.13 23.76 0.45
C PHE A 99 6.02 22.75 0.15
N ALA A 100 6.21 21.98 -0.93
CA ALA A 100 5.36 20.83 -1.26
C ALA A 100 6.21 19.66 -1.76
N LEU A 101 6.15 18.53 -1.04
CA LEU A 101 6.98 17.35 -1.32
C LEU A 101 6.75 16.76 -2.71
N SER A 102 5.48 16.64 -3.11
CA SER A 102 5.09 16.08 -4.41
C SER A 102 3.89 16.83 -4.99
N GLU A 103 2.66 16.45 -4.62
CA GLU A 103 1.44 17.10 -5.10
C GLU A 103 0.78 17.93 -3.99
N ALA A 104 0.31 19.14 -4.33
CA ALA A 104 -0.47 20.01 -3.43
C ALA A 104 -1.94 19.55 -3.33
N GLN A 105 -2.21 18.25 -3.31
CA GLN A 105 -3.57 17.69 -3.41
C GLN A 105 -4.01 16.93 -2.15
N PHE A 106 -3.10 16.59 -1.24
CA PHE A 106 -3.44 15.80 -0.06
C PHE A 106 -4.54 16.43 0.80
N GLY A 107 -4.52 17.74 1.00
CA GLY A 107 -5.55 18.46 1.74
C GLY A 107 -6.92 18.42 1.07
N HIS A 108 -6.98 18.52 -0.26
CA HIS A 108 -8.24 18.34 -1.01
C HIS A 108 -8.81 16.94 -0.81
N VAL A 109 -7.97 15.91 -0.94
CA VAL A 109 -8.37 14.50 -0.78
C VAL A 109 -8.85 14.25 0.66
N PHE A 110 -8.10 14.73 1.65
CA PHE A 110 -8.41 14.52 3.05
C PHE A 110 -9.66 15.28 3.50
N TRP A 111 -9.86 16.52 3.03
CA TRP A 111 -11.04 17.33 3.31
C TRP A 111 -12.30 16.77 2.67
N ASN A 112 -12.25 16.46 1.37
CA ASN A 112 -13.39 15.87 0.68
C ASN A 112 -13.78 14.52 1.30
N GLY A 113 -12.80 13.76 1.79
CA GLY A 113 -13.05 12.44 2.37
C GLY A 113 -13.60 12.45 3.79
N ASN A 114 -13.36 13.55 4.52
CA ASN A 114 -13.83 13.75 5.88
C ASN A 114 -14.82 14.92 6.00
N HIS A 115 -15.46 15.29 4.88
CA HIS A 115 -16.39 16.41 4.85
C HIS A 115 -17.70 16.07 5.61
N PRO A 116 -18.22 16.97 6.47
CA PRO A 116 -19.46 16.74 7.23
C PRO A 116 -20.67 16.45 6.35
N GLY A 117 -20.67 16.97 5.12
CA GLY A 117 -21.74 16.74 4.14
C GLY A 117 -21.88 15.30 3.65
N HIS A 118 -21.02 14.36 4.07
CA HIS A 118 -21.24 12.91 3.88
C HIS A 118 -22.20 12.31 4.92
N MET A 119 -22.43 12.96 6.06
CA MET A 119 -23.39 12.53 7.10
C MET A 119 -23.22 11.04 7.51
N GLY A 120 -21.98 10.63 7.78
CA GLY A 120 -21.63 9.26 8.20
C GLY A 120 -21.59 8.22 7.09
N ASN A 121 -21.95 8.55 5.85
CA ASN A 121 -21.91 7.63 4.71
C ASN A 121 -21.06 8.19 3.56
N PHE A 122 -19.88 7.63 3.37
CA PHE A 122 -18.94 8.10 2.35
C PHE A 122 -19.46 7.83 0.93
N HIS A 123 -19.41 8.86 0.08
CA HIS A 123 -19.76 8.78 -1.34
C HIS A 123 -18.52 9.05 -2.23
N PRO A 124 -17.98 8.06 -2.95
CA PRO A 124 -16.69 8.16 -3.64
C PRO A 124 -16.65 9.12 -4.84
N PHE A 125 -17.82 9.58 -5.32
CA PHE A 125 -17.92 10.52 -6.44
C PHE A 125 -18.38 11.92 -6.00
N LYS A 126 -18.61 12.14 -4.70
CA LYS A 126 -19.11 13.40 -4.16
C LYS A 126 -17.96 14.31 -3.77
N VAL A 127 -17.63 15.25 -4.65
CA VAL A 127 -16.65 16.32 -4.38
C VAL A 127 -17.39 17.56 -3.89
N PHE A 128 -16.89 18.16 -2.82
CA PHE A 128 -17.45 19.37 -2.23
C PHE A 128 -16.73 20.61 -2.78
N PRO A 129 -17.45 21.74 -2.94
CA PRO A 129 -16.85 22.98 -3.40
C PRO A 129 -15.90 23.55 -2.35
N ILE A 130 -14.75 24.04 -2.79
CA ILE A 130 -13.78 24.69 -1.91
C ILE A 130 -14.42 25.99 -1.38
N PRO A 131 -14.34 26.27 -0.06
CA PRO A 131 -14.82 27.52 0.52
C PRO A 131 -14.21 28.75 -0.18
N GLU A 132 -15.02 29.79 -0.39
CA GLU A 132 -14.60 31.00 -1.12
C GLU A 132 -13.42 31.71 -0.46
N ASP A 133 -13.41 31.81 0.87
CA ASP A 133 -12.33 32.36 1.66
C ASP A 133 -11.01 31.61 1.45
N VAL A 134 -11.06 30.28 1.35
CA VAL A 134 -9.90 29.44 1.05
C VAL A 134 -9.48 29.59 -0.41
N LEU A 135 -10.42 29.65 -1.36
CA LEU A 135 -10.13 29.86 -2.78
C LEU A 135 -9.40 31.18 -3.03
N THR A 136 -9.71 32.23 -2.27
CA THR A 136 -9.06 33.55 -2.42
C THR A 136 -7.56 33.53 -2.16
N LEU A 137 -7.03 32.50 -1.48
CA LEU A 137 -5.59 32.34 -1.25
C LEU A 137 -4.80 32.21 -2.56
N ASN A 138 -5.45 31.77 -3.65
CA ASN A 138 -4.86 31.66 -5.00
C ASN A 138 -3.48 30.97 -5.05
N ASN A 139 -3.27 29.98 -4.16
CA ASN A 139 -2.06 29.19 -4.07
C ASN A 139 -2.42 27.78 -3.62
N ASP A 140 -2.15 26.78 -4.47
CA ASP A 140 -2.55 25.39 -4.24
C ASP A 140 -2.00 24.82 -2.92
N VAL A 141 -0.80 25.20 -2.51
CA VAL A 141 -0.19 24.73 -1.26
C VAL A 141 -0.90 25.35 -0.05
N LEU A 142 -1.25 26.63 -0.10
CA LEU A 142 -1.99 27.28 0.98
C LEU A 142 -3.44 26.78 1.06
N ILE A 143 -4.08 26.53 -0.09
CA ILE A 143 -5.41 25.95 -0.19
C ILE A 143 -5.40 24.54 0.42
N THR A 144 -4.47 23.68 0.01
CA THR A 144 -4.38 22.29 0.51
C THR A 144 -4.15 22.27 2.03
N ASN A 145 -3.28 23.14 2.55
CA ASN A 145 -3.02 23.24 3.98
C ASN A 145 -4.24 23.73 4.77
N SER A 146 -4.98 24.69 4.22
CA SER A 146 -6.22 25.20 4.82
C SER A 146 -7.31 24.13 4.85
N LEU A 147 -7.52 23.43 3.74
CA LEU A 147 -8.47 22.31 3.65
C LEU A 147 -8.12 21.17 4.61
N LEU A 148 -6.84 20.83 4.74
CA LEU A 148 -6.38 19.84 5.71
C LEU A 148 -6.73 20.25 7.15
N ARG A 149 -6.52 21.52 7.52
CA ARG A 149 -6.89 22.03 8.85
C ARG A 149 -8.40 21.98 9.08
N MET A 150 -9.20 22.37 8.10
CA MET A 150 -10.66 22.28 8.18
C MET A 150 -11.14 20.83 8.35
N ALA A 151 -10.53 19.89 7.61
CA ALA A 151 -10.83 18.48 7.72
C ALA A 151 -10.54 17.93 9.11
N VAL A 152 -9.38 18.27 9.68
CA VAL A 152 -9.02 17.90 11.06
C VAL A 152 -10.00 18.51 12.05
N ALA A 153 -10.38 19.79 11.88
CA ALA A 153 -11.38 20.44 12.73
C ALA A 153 -12.74 19.71 12.67
N ASN A 154 -13.19 19.29 11.49
CA ASN A 154 -14.42 18.50 11.32
C ASN A 154 -14.35 17.16 12.06
N ILE A 155 -13.21 16.47 12.00
CA ILE A 155 -12.99 15.20 12.72
C ILE A 155 -13.04 15.41 14.23
N LEU A 156 -12.42 16.49 14.72
CA LEU A 156 -12.40 16.80 16.15
C LEU A 156 -13.78 17.25 16.67
N ALA A 157 -14.57 17.91 15.83
CA ALA A 157 -15.93 18.34 16.16
C ALA A 157 -16.92 17.17 16.24
N ASP A 158 -16.77 16.17 15.37
CA ASP A 158 -17.59 14.95 15.38
C ASP A 158 -16.74 13.70 15.05
N PRO A 159 -16.07 13.12 16.07
CA PRO A 159 -15.25 11.92 15.90
C PRO A 159 -16.07 10.69 15.48
N TRP A 160 -17.37 10.65 15.83
CA TRP A 160 -18.23 9.53 15.49
C TRP A 160 -18.53 9.50 13.99
N ASN A 161 -18.82 10.66 13.40
CA ASN A 161 -18.94 10.80 11.95
C ASN A 161 -17.66 10.32 11.26
N PHE A 162 -16.47 10.67 11.75
CA PHE A 162 -15.21 10.16 11.20
C PHE A 162 -15.11 8.63 11.23
N VAL A 163 -15.48 7.98 12.35
CA VAL A 163 -15.49 6.51 12.46
C VAL A 163 -16.46 5.90 11.45
N MET A 164 -17.66 6.45 11.29
CA MET A 164 -18.64 5.98 10.30
C MET A 164 -18.12 6.16 8.86
N LEU A 165 -17.49 7.30 8.56
CA LEU A 165 -16.83 7.52 7.27
C LEU A 165 -15.69 6.53 7.03
N THR A 166 -14.90 6.18 8.04
CA THR A 166 -13.85 5.16 7.92
C THR A 166 -14.42 3.78 7.62
N ILE A 167 -15.49 3.36 8.31
CA ILE A 167 -16.15 2.07 8.04
C ILE A 167 -16.76 2.04 6.63
N THR A 168 -17.45 3.11 6.23
CA THR A 168 -18.07 3.18 4.89
C THR A 168 -17.04 3.28 3.78
N ARG A 169 -15.89 3.93 4.02
CA ARG A 169 -14.72 3.86 3.11
C ARG A 169 -14.18 2.44 2.97
N LEU A 170 -14.04 1.69 4.05
CA LEU A 170 -13.63 0.28 3.98
C LEU A 170 -14.61 -0.55 3.15
N ARG A 171 -15.92 -0.32 3.33
CA ARG A 171 -16.96 -0.93 2.50
C ARG A 171 -16.74 -0.59 1.01
N GLU A 172 -16.55 0.67 0.66
CA GLU A 172 -16.34 1.08 -0.74
C GLU A 172 -15.02 0.59 -1.34
N LEU A 173 -13.98 0.40 -0.53
CA LEU A 173 -12.70 -0.14 -0.99
C LEU A 173 -12.83 -1.62 -1.40
N PHE A 174 -13.59 -2.40 -0.62
CA PHE A 174 -13.72 -3.85 -0.77
C PHE A 174 -15.06 -4.30 -1.35
N ILE A 175 -15.90 -3.38 -1.83
CA ILE A 175 -17.19 -3.71 -2.40
C ILE A 175 -17.01 -4.71 -3.55
N PHE A 176 -17.75 -5.82 -3.50
CA PHE A 176 -17.80 -6.77 -4.61
C PHE A 176 -19.21 -7.23 -5.02
N TRP A 177 -20.20 -7.05 -4.15
CA TRP A 177 -21.61 -7.38 -4.41
C TRP A 177 -22.25 -6.39 -5.38
N PRO A 178 -23.35 -6.72 -6.09
CA PRO A 178 -24.01 -5.82 -7.03
C PRO A 178 -24.51 -4.51 -6.39
N THR A 179 -24.46 -3.41 -7.14
CA THR A 179 -25.02 -2.10 -6.75
C THR A 179 -26.00 -1.60 -7.81
N SER A 180 -27.08 -0.96 -7.37
CA SER A 180 -28.13 -0.41 -8.26
C SER A 180 -27.61 0.71 -9.16
N ALA A 181 -26.58 1.44 -8.72
CA ALA A 181 -25.93 2.49 -9.50
C ALA A 181 -24.99 1.96 -10.61
N SER A 182 -24.83 0.64 -10.77
CA SER A 182 -23.88 0.03 -11.69
C SER A 182 -24.59 -0.81 -12.76
N THR A 183 -24.00 -0.88 -13.95
CA THR A 183 -24.51 -1.73 -15.03
C THR A 183 -24.43 -3.21 -14.65
N LEU A 184 -25.28 -4.04 -15.28
CA LEU A 184 -25.26 -5.49 -15.07
C LEU A 184 -23.87 -6.08 -15.33
N GLN A 185 -23.20 -5.66 -16.41
CA GLN A 185 -21.85 -6.09 -16.75
C GLN A 185 -20.85 -5.73 -15.65
N SER A 186 -20.90 -4.50 -15.11
CA SER A 186 -20.01 -4.07 -14.02
C SER A 186 -20.25 -4.89 -12.75
N ASN A 187 -21.52 -5.15 -12.41
CA ASN A 187 -21.89 -5.98 -11.26
C ASN A 187 -21.41 -7.42 -11.41
N LEU A 188 -21.61 -8.04 -12.57
CA LEU A 188 -21.14 -9.40 -12.86
C LEU A 188 -19.62 -9.48 -12.80
N LEU A 189 -18.91 -8.57 -13.47
CA LEU A 189 -17.45 -8.55 -13.49
C LEU A 189 -16.88 -8.40 -12.07
N ARG A 190 -17.48 -7.56 -11.23
CA ARG A 190 -17.00 -7.36 -9.87
C ARG A 190 -17.18 -8.60 -8.98
N VAL A 191 -18.32 -9.29 -9.08
CA VAL A 191 -18.58 -10.54 -8.35
C VAL A 191 -17.68 -11.66 -8.86
N LEU A 192 -17.57 -11.83 -10.18
CA LEU A 192 -16.81 -12.94 -10.79
C LEU A 192 -15.29 -12.73 -10.74
N SER A 193 -14.81 -11.49 -10.61
CA SER A 193 -13.39 -11.21 -10.40
C SER A 193 -13.02 -11.29 -8.92
N PHE A 194 -13.31 -10.25 -8.15
CA PHE A 194 -12.87 -10.18 -6.75
C PHE A 194 -13.72 -11.05 -5.83
N GLY A 195 -15.03 -11.08 -6.01
CA GLY A 195 -15.92 -11.86 -5.15
C GLY A 195 -15.57 -13.36 -5.09
N LEU A 196 -15.16 -13.95 -6.22
CA LEU A 196 -14.69 -15.34 -6.25
C LEU A 196 -13.32 -15.52 -5.57
N ILE A 197 -12.41 -14.55 -5.69
CA ILE A 197 -11.05 -14.63 -5.14
C ILE A 197 -11.03 -14.49 -3.62
N VAL A 198 -11.85 -13.59 -3.06
CA VAL A 198 -11.86 -13.23 -1.64
C VAL A 198 -11.90 -14.43 -0.69
N PRO A 199 -12.84 -15.40 -0.79
CA PRO A 199 -12.91 -16.50 0.17
C PRO A 199 -11.63 -17.35 0.18
N PHE A 200 -11.06 -17.64 -1.00
CA PHE A 200 -9.81 -18.39 -1.09
C PHE A 200 -8.61 -17.57 -0.60
N ALA A 201 -8.58 -16.27 -0.87
CA ALA A 201 -7.53 -15.39 -0.38
C ALA A 201 -7.56 -15.26 1.14
N LEU A 202 -8.74 -15.10 1.75
CA LEU A 202 -8.90 -15.05 3.21
C LEU A 202 -8.46 -16.35 3.88
N TYR A 203 -8.83 -17.51 3.32
CA TYR A 203 -8.32 -18.79 3.81
C TYR A 203 -6.79 -18.88 3.68
N GLY A 204 -6.23 -18.43 2.55
CA GLY A 204 -4.78 -18.45 2.31
C GLY A 204 -4.01 -17.56 3.28
N ILE A 205 -4.56 -16.38 3.60
CA ILE A 205 -4.04 -15.50 4.65
C ILE A 205 -4.10 -16.21 5.99
N ALA A 206 -5.27 -16.74 6.38
CA ALA A 206 -5.47 -17.43 7.66
C ALA A 206 -4.53 -18.63 7.85
N ALA A 207 -4.35 -19.44 6.80
CA ALA A 207 -3.47 -20.60 6.81
C ALA A 207 -1.98 -20.25 6.96
N ASN A 208 -1.58 -19.03 6.56
CA ASN A 208 -0.21 -18.56 6.62
C ASN A 208 0.07 -17.59 7.78
N LEU A 209 -0.88 -17.35 8.71
CA LEU A 209 -0.67 -16.47 9.87
C LEU A 209 0.50 -16.92 10.75
N ARG A 210 0.80 -18.22 10.80
CA ARG A 210 1.97 -18.76 11.55
C ARG A 210 3.31 -18.36 10.93
N ARG A 211 3.33 -17.96 9.66
CA ARG A 211 4.51 -17.47 8.92
C ARG A 211 4.58 -15.93 8.91
N PHE A 212 4.00 -15.28 9.91
CA PHE A 212 3.91 -13.81 9.98
C PHE A 212 5.26 -13.13 9.79
N GLY A 213 6.34 -13.63 10.39
CA GLY A 213 7.67 -13.01 10.25
C GLY A 213 8.18 -12.97 8.80
N GLU A 214 7.85 -13.99 8.00
CA GLU A 214 8.23 -14.08 6.59
C GLU A 214 7.35 -13.21 5.69
N LEU A 215 6.06 -13.17 5.98
CA LEU A 215 5.06 -12.46 5.17
C LEU A 215 4.73 -11.06 5.71
N ALA A 216 5.40 -10.62 6.78
CA ALA A 216 5.17 -9.36 7.44
C ALA A 216 5.16 -8.16 6.49
N PRO A 217 6.06 -8.01 5.51
CA PRO A 217 6.01 -6.89 4.56
C PRO A 217 4.70 -6.81 3.78
N ILE A 218 4.15 -7.95 3.39
CA ILE A 218 2.88 -8.03 2.65
C ILE A 218 1.74 -7.62 3.58
N TYR A 219 1.68 -8.18 4.78
CA TYR A 219 0.62 -7.85 5.74
C TYR A 219 0.67 -6.39 6.20
N LEU A 220 1.87 -5.87 6.46
CA LEU A 220 2.08 -4.47 6.86
C LEU A 220 1.74 -3.53 5.71
N PHE A 221 2.10 -3.88 4.47
CA PHE A 221 1.67 -3.11 3.31
C PHE A 221 0.14 -3.06 3.20
N PHE A 222 -0.55 -4.20 3.37
CA PHE A 222 -2.03 -4.24 3.40
C PHE A 222 -2.59 -3.29 4.45
N ILE A 223 -2.12 -3.39 5.69
CA ILE A 223 -2.62 -2.59 6.80
C ILE A 223 -2.39 -1.10 6.55
N ILE A 224 -1.19 -0.71 6.10
CA ILE A 224 -0.84 0.69 5.88
C ILE A 224 -1.61 1.25 4.68
N HIS A 225 -1.62 0.53 3.56
CA HIS A 225 -2.31 0.96 2.35
C HIS A 225 -3.82 1.08 2.60
N VAL A 226 -4.44 0.05 3.16
CA VAL A 226 -5.87 0.09 3.53
C VAL A 226 -6.13 1.20 4.54
N GLY A 227 -5.29 1.34 5.57
CA GLY A 227 -5.41 2.35 6.61
C GLY A 227 -5.41 3.77 6.04
N VAL A 228 -4.45 4.10 5.17
CA VAL A 228 -4.35 5.41 4.52
C VAL A 228 -5.64 5.73 3.73
N TYR A 229 -6.10 4.82 2.87
CA TYR A 229 -7.32 5.06 2.08
C TYR A 229 -8.60 5.01 2.93
N ALA A 230 -8.59 4.31 4.07
CA ALA A 230 -9.71 4.25 5.01
C ALA A 230 -9.89 5.54 5.83
N VAL A 231 -8.85 6.37 5.99
CA VAL A 231 -8.93 7.65 6.73
C VAL A 231 -8.90 8.89 5.83
N THR A 232 -8.53 8.74 4.56
CA THR A 232 -8.44 9.85 3.60
C THR A 232 -9.62 9.83 2.65
N TRP A 233 -9.48 9.27 1.46
CA TRP A 233 -10.51 9.14 0.44
C TRP A 233 -10.32 7.80 -0.24
N THR A 234 -11.39 7.13 -0.65
CA THR A 234 -11.25 5.83 -1.29
C THR A 234 -12.13 5.65 -2.52
N MET A 235 -11.78 4.65 -3.31
CA MET A 235 -12.46 4.16 -4.49
C MET A 235 -12.00 2.71 -4.70
N VAL A 236 -12.81 1.91 -5.40
CA VAL A 236 -12.47 0.51 -5.74
C VAL A 236 -11.09 0.39 -6.40
N ARG A 237 -10.68 1.37 -7.23
CA ARG A 237 -9.38 1.34 -7.92
C ARG A 237 -8.18 1.37 -6.97
N TYR A 238 -8.30 1.93 -5.77
CA TYR A 238 -7.18 1.94 -4.83
C TYR A 238 -6.95 0.57 -4.19
N ARG A 239 -7.83 -0.41 -4.41
CA ARG A 239 -7.59 -1.81 -4.05
C ARG A 239 -6.67 -2.53 -5.05
N VAL A 240 -6.56 -2.04 -6.29
CA VAL A 240 -5.78 -2.70 -7.36
C VAL A 240 -4.35 -3.10 -6.94
N PRO A 241 -3.59 -2.28 -6.20
CA PRO A 241 -2.26 -2.66 -5.73
C PRO A 241 -2.24 -3.84 -4.76
N LEU A 242 -3.38 -4.16 -4.13
CA LEU A 242 -3.55 -5.32 -3.24
C LEU A 242 -3.93 -6.59 -4.00
N ASP A 243 -4.51 -6.47 -5.20
CA ASP A 243 -5.07 -7.58 -5.97
C ASP A 243 -4.05 -8.69 -6.26
N PRO A 244 -2.80 -8.42 -6.67
CA PRO A 244 -1.81 -9.48 -6.89
C PRO A 244 -1.58 -10.35 -5.66
N PHE A 245 -1.60 -9.75 -4.46
CA PHE A 245 -1.40 -10.50 -3.21
C PHE A 245 -2.64 -11.32 -2.85
N PHE A 246 -3.85 -10.78 -3.04
CA PHE A 246 -5.07 -11.58 -2.90
C PHE A 246 -5.05 -12.79 -3.83
N ILE A 247 -4.61 -12.61 -5.08
CA ILE A 247 -4.45 -13.69 -6.06
C ILE A 247 -3.41 -14.71 -5.57
N LEU A 248 -2.27 -14.27 -5.05
CA LEU A 248 -1.23 -15.18 -4.51
C LEU A 248 -1.77 -16.03 -3.35
N PHE A 249 -2.49 -15.43 -2.39
CA PHE A 249 -3.11 -16.17 -1.29
C PHE A 249 -4.22 -17.11 -1.76
N ALA A 250 -5.03 -16.70 -2.74
CA ALA A 250 -6.05 -17.56 -3.33
C ALA A 250 -5.42 -18.76 -4.06
N ALA A 251 -4.35 -18.53 -4.83
CA ALA A 251 -3.61 -19.57 -5.52
C ALA A 251 -2.98 -20.57 -4.54
N TYR A 252 -2.44 -20.10 -3.41
CA TYR A 252 -2.00 -20.97 -2.32
C TYR A 252 -3.13 -21.90 -1.85
N THR A 253 -4.31 -21.36 -1.56
CA THR A 253 -5.46 -22.16 -1.11
C THR A 253 -5.89 -23.19 -2.14
N LEU A 254 -6.01 -22.78 -3.41
CA LEU A 254 -6.44 -23.68 -4.49
C LEU A 254 -5.44 -24.80 -4.75
N THR A 255 -4.14 -24.52 -4.66
CA THR A 255 -3.09 -25.55 -4.82
C THR A 255 -3.10 -26.57 -3.67
N GLN A 256 -3.36 -26.13 -2.43
CA GLN A 256 -3.52 -27.02 -1.28
C GLN A 256 -4.75 -27.93 -1.42
N PHE A 257 -5.90 -27.38 -1.83
CA PHE A 257 -7.10 -28.18 -2.08
C PHE A 257 -6.89 -29.19 -3.20
N TYR A 258 -6.27 -28.77 -4.31
CA TYR A 258 -5.99 -29.66 -5.43
C TYR A 258 -5.03 -30.81 -5.06
N GLY A 259 -4.01 -30.54 -4.25
CA GLY A 259 -3.10 -31.57 -3.74
C GLY A 259 -3.85 -32.62 -2.92
N THR A 260 -4.70 -32.15 -1.99
CA THR A 260 -5.54 -33.00 -1.13
C THR A 260 -6.46 -33.90 -1.96
N LEU A 261 -7.13 -33.35 -2.98
CA LEU A 261 -8.03 -34.11 -3.88
C LEU A 261 -7.31 -35.19 -4.69
N ARG A 262 -6.02 -35.01 -5.01
CA ARG A 262 -5.20 -35.98 -5.75
C ARG A 262 -4.52 -37.01 -4.85
N GLY A 263 -4.82 -37.05 -3.55
CA GLY A 263 -4.14 -37.93 -2.59
C GLY A 263 -2.64 -37.65 -2.44
N ARG A 264 -2.16 -36.54 -2.99
CA ARG A 264 -0.79 -36.06 -2.75
C ARG A 264 -0.85 -35.34 -1.42
N ARG A 265 0.00 -35.75 -0.45
CA ARG A 265 0.17 -34.97 0.78
C ARG A 265 0.35 -33.51 0.38
N PRO A 266 -0.35 -32.55 1.02
CA PRO A 266 -0.17 -31.14 0.72
C PRO A 266 1.33 -30.88 0.70
N ALA A 267 1.82 -30.40 -0.45
CA ALA A 267 3.16 -29.88 -0.51
C ALA A 267 3.15 -28.66 0.42
N MET A 268 3.44 -28.88 1.70
CA MET A 268 4.21 -27.88 2.42
C MET A 268 5.38 -27.63 1.49
N LEU A 269 5.40 -26.45 0.86
CA LEU A 269 6.63 -25.90 0.33
C LEU A 269 7.61 -26.04 1.48
N ALA A 270 8.45 -27.06 1.40
CA ALA A 270 9.36 -27.40 2.46
C ALA A 270 10.13 -26.11 2.74
N PRO A 271 10.23 -25.67 4.00
CA PRO A 271 11.23 -24.68 4.34
C PRO A 271 12.51 -25.25 3.76
N HIS A 272 13.14 -24.45 2.90
CA HIS A 272 14.41 -24.70 2.25
C HIS A 272 15.19 -25.85 2.92
N GLN A 273 15.59 -26.85 2.13
CA GLN A 273 16.64 -27.79 2.50
C GLN A 273 17.90 -27.00 2.90
N LEU A 274 17.92 -26.48 4.13
CA LEU A 274 19.09 -26.03 4.84
C LEU A 274 19.64 -27.30 5.48
N ALA A 275 20.35 -28.07 4.66
CA ALA A 275 21.36 -28.93 5.21
C ALA A 275 22.30 -28.04 6.02
N PRO A 276 22.55 -28.30 7.31
CA PRO A 276 23.69 -27.70 7.95
C PRO A 276 24.92 -28.21 7.20
N LEU A 277 25.66 -27.30 6.56
CA LEU A 277 27.02 -27.57 6.13
C LEU A 277 27.77 -28.04 7.37
N ARG A 278 28.06 -29.35 7.45
CA ARG A 278 29.02 -29.87 8.41
C ARG A 278 30.35 -29.20 8.09
N PRO A 279 30.97 -28.47 9.02
CA PRO A 279 32.41 -28.31 8.95
C PRO A 279 33.04 -29.66 9.30
N ASP A 280 34.16 -29.95 8.65
CA ASP A 280 35.12 -31.01 8.99
C ASP A 280 34.88 -32.36 8.29
N GLU A 281 35.36 -32.44 7.04
CA GLU A 281 35.99 -33.64 6.49
C GLU A 281 36.81 -33.27 5.24
N HIS A 282 37.96 -32.61 5.45
CA HIS A 282 39.07 -32.64 4.49
C HIS A 282 40.40 -32.57 5.26
N LEU A 283 41.09 -33.72 5.25
CA LEU A 283 42.54 -33.94 5.31
C LEU A 283 43.30 -33.50 6.57
#